data_AF-A0A1J4ZHK8-F1
#
_entry.id   AF-A0A1J4ZHK8-F1
#
_cell.length_a   1.000
_cell.length_b   1.000
_cell.length_c   1.000
_cell.angle_alpha   90.00
_cell.angle_beta   90.00
_cell.angle_gamma   90.00
#
_symmetry.space_group_name_H-M   'P 1'
#
loop_
_entity.id
_entity.type
_entity.pdbx_description
1 polymer ?
#
loop_
_entity_poly.entity_id
_entity_poly.type
_entity_poly.pdbx_seq_one_letter_code
_entity_poly.pdbx_strand_id
1 'polypeptide(L)'
;MIYDELGEWSDAMIAYRKAYEAYKKNRAHFSIDVPTMLQFDLLRLARQQGLADELARYQQEFSVASTKETTASSEAEGELVFILNNGLAPIKREKVIGMWTPPPAVAVDASKRAKNTDTTPTTPPVLINLALPYYESRPSRVACARISVSGKQADTQIMEDIDTIARASLAARMPAITARAVARAIAKGVMQESVDKSAQRRDDAATKMIGSLLVRVATIATERADTRSWLTLPANVQLARLSLPPGSYDVTVELLGKDQNLIATRVYPQVTIRQARKTYLSQHSMPY
;
A
#
# COMPACT_ATOMS: atom_id res chain seq x y z
N MET A 1 -14.29 16.26 4.81
CA MET A 1 -13.64 17.57 5.05
C MET A 1 -14.10 18.67 4.10
N ILE A 2 -14.09 18.45 2.77
CA ILE A 2 -14.51 19.48 1.80
C ILE A 2 -16.00 19.83 1.93
N TYR A 3 -16.90 18.84 1.89
CA TYR A 3 -18.34 19.06 2.13
C TYR A 3 -18.64 19.80 3.45
N ASP A 4 -17.91 19.43 4.50
CA ASP A 4 -18.00 20.04 5.83
C ASP A 4 -17.51 21.51 5.84
N GLU A 5 -16.57 21.88 4.96
CA GLU A 5 -16.16 23.28 4.77
C GLU A 5 -17.18 24.08 3.94
N LEU A 6 -17.88 23.42 3.02
CA LEU A 6 -18.92 24.02 2.19
C LEU A 6 -20.27 24.16 2.92
N GLY A 7 -20.39 23.63 4.15
CA GLY A 7 -21.65 23.60 4.90
C GLY A 7 -22.63 22.53 4.42
N GLU A 8 -22.19 21.60 3.59
CA GLU A 8 -22.99 20.47 3.08
C GLU A 8 -22.97 19.33 4.13
N TRP A 9 -23.64 19.56 5.26
CA TRP A 9 -23.53 18.69 6.45
C TRP A 9 -23.99 17.24 6.21
N SER A 10 -25.06 17.05 5.43
CA SER A 10 -25.56 15.72 5.09
C SER A 10 -24.53 14.93 4.26
N ASP A 11 -23.96 15.56 3.23
CA ASP A 11 -22.94 14.94 2.37
C ASP A 11 -21.63 14.73 3.12
N ALA A 12 -21.27 15.64 4.01
CA ALA A 12 -20.16 15.46 4.94
C ALA A 12 -20.36 14.21 5.80
N MET A 13 -21.56 14.04 6.39
CA MET A 13 -21.86 12.87 7.23
C MET A 13 -21.77 11.57 6.44
N ILE A 14 -22.33 11.53 5.22
CA ILE A 14 -22.23 10.37 4.32
C ILE A 14 -20.75 10.07 4.01
N ALA A 15 -19.95 11.08 3.69
CA ALA A 15 -18.54 10.91 3.37
C ALA A 15 -17.72 10.38 4.56
N TYR A 16 -17.93 10.92 5.76
CA TYR A 16 -17.24 10.45 6.97
C TYR A 16 -17.68 9.03 7.36
N ARG A 17 -18.95 8.65 7.20
CA ARG A 17 -19.41 7.26 7.39
C ARG A 17 -18.70 6.30 6.45
N LYS A 18 -18.64 6.64 5.16
CA LYS A 18 -17.92 5.84 4.15
C LYS A 18 -16.44 5.68 4.50
N ALA A 19 -15.80 6.76 4.95
CA ALA A 19 -14.42 6.69 5.41
C ALA A 19 -14.27 5.73 6.60
N TYR A 20 -15.16 5.84 7.59
CA TYR A 20 -15.17 4.98 8.78
C TYR A 20 -15.37 3.50 8.44
N GLU A 21 -16.34 3.19 7.58
CA GLU A 21 -16.58 1.84 7.07
C GLU A 21 -15.37 1.32 6.30
N ALA A 22 -14.71 2.16 5.50
CA ALA A 22 -13.50 1.79 4.77
C ALA A 22 -12.36 1.42 5.74
N TYR A 23 -12.11 2.20 6.79
CA TYR A 23 -11.13 1.85 7.83
C TYR A 23 -11.50 0.53 8.51
N LYS A 24 -12.76 0.33 8.92
CA LYS A 24 -13.19 -0.93 9.56
C LYS A 24 -13.01 -2.16 8.66
N LYS A 25 -13.44 -2.06 7.40
CA LYS A 25 -13.32 -3.15 6.43
C LYS A 25 -11.87 -3.49 6.15
N ASN A 26 -11.02 -2.47 6.04
CA ASN A 26 -9.63 -2.63 5.67
C ASN A 26 -8.69 -2.88 6.86
N ARG A 27 -9.16 -2.75 8.10
CA ARG A 27 -8.36 -3.00 9.32
C ARG A 27 -7.72 -4.38 9.32
N ALA A 28 -8.44 -5.39 8.83
CA ALA A 28 -7.94 -6.76 8.70
C ALA A 28 -6.81 -6.93 7.67
N HIS A 29 -6.70 -6.01 6.70
CA HIS A 29 -5.75 -6.08 5.59
C HIS A 29 -4.56 -5.12 5.74
N PHE A 30 -4.77 -3.95 6.34
CA PHE A 30 -3.77 -2.88 6.37
C PHE A 30 -3.34 -2.46 7.78
N SER A 31 -3.94 -3.01 8.84
CA SER A 31 -3.55 -2.75 10.25
C SER A 31 -3.52 -1.25 10.64
N ILE A 32 -4.30 -0.41 9.96
CA ILE A 32 -4.49 1.01 10.31
C ILE A 32 -5.76 1.11 11.16
N ASP A 33 -5.64 1.68 12.36
CA ASP A 33 -6.77 1.99 13.21
C ASP A 33 -7.51 3.24 12.72
N VAL A 34 -8.79 3.35 13.11
CA VAL A 34 -9.62 4.50 12.75
C VAL A 34 -9.02 5.76 13.39
N PRO A 35 -8.66 6.79 12.60
CA PRO A 35 -8.10 8.03 13.14
C PRO A 35 -9.00 8.67 14.19
N THR A 36 -8.42 9.23 15.25
CA THR A 36 -9.17 9.87 16.35
C THR A 36 -9.91 11.10 15.83
N MET A 37 -9.31 11.84 14.90
CA MET A 37 -9.97 12.98 14.24
C MET A 37 -11.27 12.57 13.52
N LEU A 38 -11.27 11.41 12.84
CA LEU A 38 -12.46 10.90 12.16
C LEU A 38 -13.57 10.51 13.17
N GLN A 39 -13.19 9.93 14.30
CA GLN A 39 -14.12 9.61 15.38
C GLN A 39 -14.78 10.89 15.92
N PHE A 40 -13.99 11.94 16.16
CA PHE A 40 -14.52 13.24 16.60
C PHE A 40 -15.39 13.93 15.56
N ASP A 41 -15.06 13.87 14.27
CA ASP A 41 -15.89 14.42 13.20
C ASP A 41 -17.26 13.75 13.13
N LEU A 42 -17.31 12.41 13.27
CA LEU A 42 -18.56 11.66 13.29
C LEU A 42 -19.43 12.03 14.50
N LEU A 43 -18.83 12.12 15.69
CA LEU A 43 -19.54 12.53 16.90
C LEU A 43 -20.08 13.96 16.78
N ARG A 44 -19.27 14.89 16.25
CA ARG A 44 -19.66 16.29 16.02
C ARG A 44 -20.84 16.39 15.06
N LEU A 45 -20.76 15.76 13.88
CA LEU A 45 -21.81 15.85 12.87
C LEU A 45 -23.08 15.11 13.28
N ALA A 46 -22.97 13.96 13.95
CA ALA A 46 -24.13 13.26 14.50
C ALA A 46 -24.89 14.15 15.50
N ARG A 47 -24.17 14.85 16.38
CA ARG A 47 -24.76 15.82 17.31
C ARG A 47 -25.40 17.00 16.58
N GLN A 48 -24.69 17.61 15.64
CA GLN A 48 -25.14 18.79 14.89
C GLN A 48 -26.40 18.52 14.06
N GLN A 49 -26.56 17.30 13.53
CA GLN A 49 -27.71 16.90 12.72
C GLN A 49 -28.84 16.25 13.54
N GLY A 50 -28.71 16.17 14.87
CA GLY A 50 -29.74 15.57 15.74
C GLY A 50 -29.86 14.05 15.62
N LEU A 51 -28.82 13.35 15.16
CA LEU A 51 -28.80 11.90 14.96
C LEU A 51 -28.48 11.18 16.29
N ALA A 52 -29.43 11.19 17.24
CA ALA A 52 -29.23 10.72 18.60
C ALA A 52 -28.79 9.25 18.71
N ASP A 53 -29.42 8.35 17.96
CA ASP A 53 -29.10 6.91 17.99
C ASP A 53 -27.69 6.63 17.48
N GLU A 54 -27.28 7.32 16.40
CA GLU A 54 -25.93 7.18 15.87
C GLU A 54 -24.87 7.75 16.81
N LEU A 55 -25.17 8.90 17.42
CA LEU A 55 -24.30 9.51 18.41
C LEU A 55 -24.05 8.55 19.57
N ALA A 56 -25.11 7.96 20.13
CA ALA A 56 -25.01 6.98 21.21
C ALA A 56 -24.17 5.76 20.81
N ARG A 57 -24.40 5.23 19.60
CA ARG A 57 -23.61 4.11 19.06
C ARG A 57 -22.12 4.46 18.93
N TYR A 58 -21.79 5.62 18.36
CA TYR A 58 -20.39 6.05 18.22
C TYR A 58 -19.71 6.29 19.57
N GLN A 59 -20.41 6.88 20.54
CA GLN A 59 -19.87 7.08 21.89
C GLN A 59 -19.53 5.75 22.57
N GLN A 60 -20.41 4.75 22.43
CA GLN A 60 -20.17 3.41 22.97
C GLN A 60 -19.01 2.72 22.23
N GLU A 61 -18.99 2.77 20.89
CA GLU A 61 -18.00 2.06 20.09
C GLU A 61 -16.59 2.64 20.24
N PHE A 62 -16.46 3.97 20.26
CA PHE A 62 -15.16 4.60 20.35
C PHE A 62 -14.57 4.56 21.75
N SER A 63 -15.35 4.18 22.78
CA SER A 63 -14.94 4.24 24.19
C SER A 63 -14.31 5.59 24.55
N VAL A 64 -14.67 6.63 23.79
CA VAL A 64 -14.20 8.00 23.99
C VAL A 64 -14.99 8.47 25.19
N ALA A 65 -14.37 8.36 26.37
CA ALA A 65 -14.73 9.22 27.47
C ALA A 65 -14.86 10.64 26.89
N SER A 66 -15.90 11.38 27.25
CA SER A 66 -16.11 12.80 26.91
C SER A 66 -14.99 13.69 27.48
N THR A 67 -13.74 13.29 27.31
CA THR A 67 -12.56 13.90 27.86
C THR A 67 -12.12 14.95 26.87
N LYS A 68 -12.64 16.15 27.14
CA LYS A 68 -12.24 17.44 26.59
C LYS A 68 -12.44 17.54 25.08
N GLU A 69 -13.56 18.17 24.74
CA GLU A 69 -13.63 19.20 23.70
C GLU A 69 -12.27 19.88 23.47
N THR A 70 -11.43 19.28 22.66
CA THR A 70 -10.33 19.97 22.01
C THR A 70 -10.78 19.95 20.57
N THR A 71 -11.12 21.14 20.07
CA THR A 71 -11.79 21.40 18.79
C THR A 71 -13.28 21.05 18.72
N ALA A 72 -14.05 21.35 19.77
CA ALA A 72 -15.26 22.12 19.48
C ALA A 72 -14.75 23.46 18.94
N SER A 73 -14.45 23.50 17.64
CA SER A 73 -14.29 24.76 16.92
C SER A 73 -15.55 25.52 17.27
N SER A 74 -15.43 26.53 18.13
CA SER A 74 -16.46 27.55 18.19
C SER A 74 -16.71 27.95 16.74
N GLU A 75 -17.95 28.21 16.33
CA GLU A 75 -18.24 28.76 15.01
C GLU A 75 -17.42 30.05 14.73
N ALA A 76 -16.78 30.62 15.77
CA ALA A 76 -15.82 31.72 15.73
C ALA A 76 -14.35 31.33 15.42
N GLU A 77 -13.91 30.08 15.56
CA GLU A 77 -12.52 29.68 15.28
C GLU A 77 -12.33 29.23 13.83
N GLY A 78 -11.11 29.41 13.31
CA GLY A 78 -10.65 28.75 12.10
C GLY A 78 -9.88 27.47 12.42
N GLU A 79 -9.59 26.69 11.39
CA GLU A 79 -8.88 25.42 11.54
C GLU A 79 -7.64 25.37 10.67
N LEU A 80 -6.49 25.09 11.26
CA LEU A 80 -5.28 24.74 10.55
C LEU A 80 -5.24 23.23 10.31
N VAL A 81 -5.13 22.83 9.05
CA VAL A 81 -4.97 21.43 8.62
C VAL A 81 -3.57 21.27 8.06
N PHE A 82 -2.75 20.45 8.71
CA PHE A 82 -1.41 20.14 8.22
C PHE A 82 -1.38 18.72 7.65
N ILE A 83 -0.82 18.59 6.44
CA ILE A 83 -0.69 17.32 5.72
C ILE A 83 0.79 17.01 5.52
N LEU A 84 1.25 15.92 6.13
CA LEU A 84 2.59 15.39 5.92
C LEU A 84 2.55 14.25 4.91
N ASN A 85 3.20 14.45 3.76
CA ASN A 85 3.52 13.39 2.82
C ASN A 85 4.90 12.84 3.18
N ASN A 86 4.92 11.72 3.91
CA ASN A 86 6.13 11.22 4.54
C ASN A 86 6.78 10.09 3.74
N GLY A 87 8.09 10.19 3.52
CA GLY A 87 8.90 9.15 2.90
C GLY A 87 8.55 8.96 1.42
N LEU A 88 8.90 7.80 0.90
CA LEU A 88 8.59 7.41 -0.47
C LEU A 88 8.02 5.99 -0.49
N ALA A 89 7.04 5.74 -1.35
CA ALA A 89 6.37 4.46 -1.51
C ALA A 89 7.37 3.30 -1.73
N PRO A 90 7.02 2.04 -1.41
CA PRO A 90 7.91 0.91 -1.64
C PRO A 90 8.26 0.75 -3.11
N ILE A 91 9.46 0.21 -3.36
CA ILE A 91 9.92 -0.11 -4.70
C ILE A 91 9.46 -1.52 -5.05
N LYS A 92 8.79 -1.70 -6.19
CA LYS A 92 8.46 -3.02 -6.69
C LYS A 92 9.69 -3.63 -7.38
N ARG A 93 10.16 -4.77 -6.90
CA ARG A 93 11.30 -5.53 -7.46
C ARG A 93 10.87 -6.91 -7.90
N GLU A 94 11.74 -7.58 -8.64
CA GLU A 94 11.59 -8.98 -8.99
C GLU A 94 12.56 -9.85 -8.20
N LYS A 95 12.10 -11.05 -7.82
CA LYS A 95 12.90 -12.11 -7.25
C LYS A 95 12.73 -13.35 -8.11
N VAL A 96 13.84 -13.91 -8.57
CA VAL A 96 13.83 -15.18 -9.31
C VAL A 96 13.89 -16.33 -8.31
N ILE A 97 12.95 -17.26 -8.43
CA ILE A 97 12.89 -18.47 -7.61
C ILE A 97 12.95 -19.67 -8.54
N GLY A 98 13.96 -20.53 -8.34
CA GLY A 98 14.01 -21.84 -8.97
C GLY A 98 13.07 -22.80 -8.27
N MET A 99 12.15 -23.41 -9.01
CA MET A 99 11.18 -24.38 -8.49
C MET A 99 11.24 -25.65 -9.31
N TRP A 100 11.29 -26.79 -8.63
CA TRP A 100 11.10 -28.09 -9.25
C TRP A 100 9.62 -28.33 -9.44
N THR A 101 9.19 -28.48 -10.69
CA THR A 101 7.81 -28.83 -11.01
C THR A 101 7.71 -30.25 -11.53
N PRO A 102 6.59 -30.95 -11.26
CA PRO A 102 6.28 -32.17 -11.98
C PRO A 102 6.33 -31.92 -13.50
N PRO A 103 6.67 -32.93 -14.30
CA PRO A 103 6.62 -32.84 -15.74
C PRO A 103 5.24 -32.37 -16.19
N PRO A 104 5.13 -31.40 -17.11
CA PRO A 104 3.83 -30.97 -17.60
C PRO A 104 3.13 -32.15 -18.30
N ALA A 105 1.82 -32.30 -18.06
CA ALA A 105 1.01 -33.39 -18.62
C ALA A 105 1.06 -33.45 -20.17
N VAL A 106 1.44 -32.36 -20.83
CA VAL A 106 1.59 -32.23 -22.29
C VAL A 106 2.88 -32.86 -22.82
N ALA A 107 3.89 -33.08 -21.96
CA ALA A 107 5.09 -33.86 -22.30
C ALA A 107 4.86 -35.37 -22.18
N VAL A 108 3.74 -35.78 -21.59
CA VAL A 108 3.30 -37.17 -21.60
C VAL A 108 2.66 -37.41 -22.96
N ASP A 109 3.44 -37.99 -23.85
CA ASP A 109 3.00 -38.38 -25.19
C ASP A 109 1.69 -39.19 -25.09
N ALA A 110 0.55 -38.53 -25.32
CA ALA A 110 -0.77 -39.16 -25.28
C ALA A 110 -0.88 -40.27 -26.33
N SER A 111 0.02 -40.30 -27.34
CA SER A 111 0.09 -41.36 -28.34
C SER A 111 0.73 -42.66 -27.82
N LYS A 112 1.48 -42.62 -26.70
CA LYS A 112 2.08 -43.81 -26.07
C LYS A 112 1.25 -44.41 -24.95
N ARG A 113 0.11 -43.80 -24.60
CA ARG A 113 -0.79 -44.31 -23.54
C ARG A 113 -1.58 -45.57 -23.94
N ALA A 114 -1.42 -46.06 -25.18
CA ALA A 114 -2.20 -47.17 -25.70
C ALA A 114 -1.59 -48.57 -25.51
N LYS A 115 -0.32 -48.74 -25.07
CA LYS A 115 0.28 -50.07 -24.89
C LYS A 115 1.26 -50.10 -23.71
N ASN A 116 0.99 -51.02 -22.78
CA ASN A 116 1.70 -51.38 -21.55
C ASN A 116 1.40 -50.62 -20.25
N THR A 117 0.85 -51.40 -19.33
CA THR A 117 0.65 -51.16 -17.90
C THR A 117 1.99 -51.15 -17.16
N ASP A 118 2.59 -49.99 -17.02
CA ASP A 118 3.44 -49.65 -15.88
C ASP A 118 3.48 -48.13 -15.73
N THR A 119 2.54 -47.56 -14.98
CA THR A 119 2.41 -46.11 -14.83
C THR A 119 3.23 -45.60 -13.64
N THR A 120 4.53 -45.84 -13.67
CA THR A 120 5.46 -44.95 -12.94
C THR A 120 5.80 -43.79 -13.88
N PRO A 121 5.42 -42.53 -13.59
CA PRO A 121 5.78 -41.40 -14.44
C PRO A 121 7.31 -41.25 -14.43
N THR A 122 7.98 -41.77 -15.46
CA THR A 122 9.45 -41.87 -15.58
C THR A 122 10.10 -40.58 -16.09
N THR A 123 9.40 -39.45 -16.03
CA THR A 123 9.94 -38.16 -16.47
C THR A 123 10.47 -37.40 -15.26
N PRO A 124 11.76 -37.03 -15.23
CA PRO A 124 12.34 -36.33 -14.09
C PRO A 124 11.68 -34.95 -13.89
N PRO A 125 11.59 -34.45 -12.65
CA PRO A 125 11.08 -33.12 -12.38
C PRO A 125 11.91 -32.08 -13.15
N VAL A 126 11.23 -31.05 -13.65
CA VAL A 126 11.85 -29.97 -14.42
C VAL A 126 12.07 -28.78 -13.50
N LEU A 127 13.28 -28.23 -13.51
CA LEU A 127 13.58 -26.97 -12.84
C LEU A 127 13.07 -25.82 -13.71
N ILE A 128 12.14 -25.04 -13.19
CA ILE A 128 11.68 -23.78 -13.80
C ILE A 128 12.13 -22.60 -12.93
N ASN A 129 12.51 -21.50 -13.57
CA ASN A 129 12.82 -20.25 -12.88
C ASN A 129 11.62 -19.31 -13.02
N LEU A 130 11.05 -18.88 -11.90
CA LEU A 130 9.92 -17.97 -11.85
C LEU A 130 10.38 -16.59 -11.39
N ALA A 131 10.19 -15.57 -12.23
CA ALA A 131 10.36 -14.17 -11.81
C ALA A 131 9.08 -13.66 -11.12
N LEU A 132 9.11 -13.54 -9.79
CA LEU A 132 7.97 -13.08 -9.00
C LEU A 132 8.20 -11.67 -8.43
N PRO A 133 7.17 -10.81 -8.43
CA PRO A 133 7.29 -9.46 -7.86
C PRO A 133 7.27 -9.48 -6.33
N TYR A 134 7.98 -8.54 -5.71
CA TYR A 134 7.85 -8.19 -4.30
C TYR A 134 8.01 -6.67 -4.10
N TYR A 135 7.55 -6.14 -2.98
CA TYR A 135 7.77 -4.75 -2.60
C TYR A 135 8.90 -4.66 -1.57
N GLU A 136 9.88 -3.80 -1.83
CA GLU A 136 10.94 -3.43 -0.91
C GLU A 136 10.59 -2.07 -0.29
N SER A 137 10.48 -2.02 1.04
CA SER A 137 10.08 -0.83 1.77
C SER A 137 11.23 0.14 1.95
N ARG A 138 10.89 1.43 1.92
CA ARG A 138 11.83 2.54 2.13
C ARG A 138 11.48 3.23 3.45
N PRO A 139 12.04 2.78 4.59
CA PRO A 139 11.68 3.36 5.88
C PRO A 139 12.04 4.85 5.91
N SER A 140 11.09 5.67 6.37
CA SER A 140 11.36 7.08 6.66
C SER A 140 11.97 7.21 8.05
N ARG A 141 12.92 8.13 8.21
CA ARG A 141 13.42 8.52 9.54
C ARG A 141 12.36 9.29 10.32
N VAL A 142 11.48 10.01 9.62
CA VAL A 142 10.40 10.79 10.21
C VAL A 142 9.25 9.86 10.59
N ALA A 143 8.91 9.83 11.87
CA ALA A 143 7.78 9.09 12.42
C ALA A 143 6.50 9.94 12.40
N CYS A 144 6.58 11.20 12.81
CA CYS A 144 5.47 12.15 12.79
C CYS A 144 5.96 13.60 12.64
N ALA A 145 5.02 14.53 12.50
CA ALA A 145 5.26 15.96 12.63
C ALA A 145 4.49 16.52 13.83
N ARG A 146 5.14 17.41 14.59
CA ARG A 146 4.53 18.22 15.62
C ARG A 146 4.33 19.64 15.10
N ILE A 147 3.08 20.11 15.17
CA ILE A 147 2.70 21.45 14.76
C ILE A 147 2.56 22.29 16.04
N SER A 148 3.26 23.41 16.12
CA SER A 148 3.21 24.34 17.24
C SER A 148 2.80 25.75 16.77
N VAL A 149 1.76 26.30 17.38
CA VAL A 149 1.25 27.66 17.09
C VAL A 149 0.77 28.31 18.38
N SER A 150 1.33 29.46 18.76
CA SER A 150 0.91 30.25 19.93
C SER A 150 0.71 29.41 21.22
N GLY A 151 1.63 28.47 21.49
CA GLY A 151 1.58 27.59 22.65
C GLY A 151 0.62 26.39 22.55
N LYS A 152 -0.21 26.30 21.50
CA LYS A 152 -0.99 25.11 21.17
C LYS A 152 -0.15 24.15 20.31
N GLN A 153 -0.30 22.86 20.54
CA GLN A 153 0.42 21.82 19.80
C GLN A 153 -0.51 20.70 19.35
N ALA A 154 -0.20 20.10 18.20
CA ALA A 154 -0.83 18.88 17.71
C ALA A 154 0.18 18.01 16.96
N ASP A 155 0.15 16.71 17.20
CA ASP A 155 0.97 15.73 16.50
C ASP A 155 0.17 15.12 15.33
N THR A 156 0.83 14.84 14.22
CA THR A 156 0.19 14.19 13.07
C THR A 156 -0.14 12.72 13.36
N GLN A 157 -1.30 12.30 12.89
CA GLN A 157 -1.73 10.91 12.90
C GLN A 157 -1.69 10.35 11.47
N ILE A 158 -1.30 9.08 11.33
CA ILE A 158 -1.30 8.40 10.02
C ILE A 158 -2.75 8.23 9.56
N MET A 159 -3.04 8.77 8.38
CA MET A 159 -4.33 8.57 7.70
C MET A 159 -4.23 7.43 6.68
N GLU A 160 -3.10 7.32 5.98
CA GLU A 160 -2.90 6.32 4.94
C GLU A 160 -1.47 5.76 5.02
N ASP A 161 -1.33 4.42 5.02
CA ASP A 161 -0.04 3.73 4.92
C ASP A 161 0.06 3.01 3.56
N ILE A 162 0.66 3.71 2.60
CA ILE A 162 0.78 3.26 1.21
C ILE A 162 1.75 2.06 1.12
N ASP A 163 2.77 2.01 1.96
CA ASP A 163 3.72 0.88 2.01
C ASP A 163 3.02 -0.42 2.42
N THR A 164 2.24 -0.36 3.50
CA THR A 164 1.45 -1.51 3.96
C THR A 164 0.36 -1.91 2.96
N ILE A 165 -0.36 -0.95 2.39
CA ILE A 165 -1.39 -1.21 1.38
C ILE A 165 -0.81 -1.88 0.13
N ALA A 166 0.33 -1.39 -0.37
CA ALA A 166 1.00 -1.96 -1.54
C ALA A 166 1.40 -3.42 -1.32
N ARG A 167 2.02 -3.73 -0.17
CA ARG A 167 2.41 -5.09 0.21
C ARG A 167 1.20 -6.02 0.35
N ALA A 168 0.18 -5.60 1.10
CA ALA A 168 -1.03 -6.39 1.32
C ALA A 168 -1.79 -6.66 0.01
N SER A 169 -1.90 -5.66 -0.86
CA SER A 169 -2.51 -5.81 -2.19
C SER A 169 -1.75 -6.79 -3.08
N LEU A 170 -0.41 -6.75 -3.05
CA LEU A 170 0.42 -7.69 -3.77
C LEU A 170 0.27 -9.11 -3.22
N ALA A 171 0.27 -9.28 -1.89
CA ALA A 171 0.08 -10.56 -1.24
C ALA A 171 -1.25 -11.21 -1.64
N ALA A 172 -2.34 -10.45 -1.65
CA ALA A 172 -3.66 -10.93 -2.07
C ALA A 172 -3.69 -11.39 -3.55
N ARG A 173 -2.87 -10.78 -4.42
CA ARG A 173 -2.78 -11.11 -5.85
C ARG A 173 -1.74 -12.19 -6.18
N MET A 174 -0.85 -12.51 -5.23
CA MET A 174 0.29 -13.40 -5.46
C MET A 174 -0.12 -14.79 -5.98
N PRO A 175 -1.17 -15.46 -5.47
CA PRO A 175 -1.56 -16.79 -5.96
C PRO A 175 -1.83 -16.80 -7.46
N ALA A 176 -2.58 -15.81 -7.97
CA ALA A 176 -2.89 -15.68 -9.38
C ALA A 176 -1.68 -15.24 -10.23
N ILE A 177 -0.74 -14.48 -9.65
CA ILE A 177 0.53 -14.13 -10.31
C ILE A 177 1.39 -15.39 -10.48
N THR A 178 1.59 -16.15 -9.41
CA THR A 178 2.40 -17.37 -9.40
C THR A 178 1.82 -18.43 -10.34
N ALA A 179 0.50 -18.67 -10.29
CA ALA A 179 -0.15 -19.63 -11.19
C ALA A 179 0.07 -19.30 -12.67
N ARG A 180 -0.05 -18.02 -13.03
CA ARG A 180 0.23 -17.55 -14.41
C ARG A 180 1.71 -17.68 -14.77
N ALA A 181 2.62 -17.42 -13.84
CA ALA A 181 4.05 -17.58 -14.06
C ALA A 181 4.40 -19.05 -14.32
N VAL A 182 3.88 -19.99 -13.51
CA VAL A 182 4.04 -21.43 -13.71
C VAL A 182 3.51 -21.88 -15.07
N ALA A 183 2.30 -21.48 -15.43
CA ALA A 183 1.70 -21.83 -16.73
C ALA A 183 2.54 -21.32 -17.91
N ARG A 184 3.06 -20.09 -17.81
CA ARG A 184 3.95 -19.50 -18.82
C ARG A 184 5.27 -20.27 -18.94
N ALA A 185 5.89 -20.61 -17.81
CA ALA A 185 7.14 -21.37 -17.77
C ALA A 185 6.97 -22.76 -18.41
N ILE A 186 5.88 -23.45 -18.08
CA ILE A 186 5.52 -24.75 -18.68
C ILE A 186 5.33 -24.62 -20.20
N ALA A 187 4.53 -23.65 -20.65
CA ALA A 187 4.27 -23.46 -22.07
C ALA A 187 5.56 -23.19 -22.86
N LYS A 188 6.46 -22.37 -22.31
CA LYS A 188 7.77 -22.12 -22.90
C LYS A 188 8.65 -23.37 -22.94
N GLY A 189 8.63 -24.18 -21.87
CA GLY A 189 9.35 -25.46 -21.83
C GLY A 189 8.90 -26.43 -22.93
N VAL A 190 7.59 -26.58 -23.14
CA VAL A 190 7.03 -27.45 -24.20
C VAL A 190 7.39 -26.95 -25.60
N MET A 191 7.34 -25.63 -25.84
CA MET A 191 7.74 -25.04 -27.13
C MET A 191 9.23 -25.25 -27.44
N GLN A 192 10.10 -25.22 -26.43
CA GLN A 192 11.52 -25.50 -26.63
C GLN A 192 11.75 -26.96 -27.05
N GLU A 193 11.06 -27.90 -26.40
CA GLU A 193 11.18 -29.33 -26.75
C GLU A 193 10.74 -29.65 -28.19
N SER A 194 9.71 -28.97 -28.72
CA SER A 194 9.22 -29.19 -30.10
C SER A 194 10.15 -28.58 -31.17
N VAL A 195 10.80 -27.46 -30.87
CA VAL A 195 11.84 -26.88 -31.74
C VAL A 195 13.09 -27.77 -31.77
N ASP A 196 13.49 -28.32 -30.63
CA ASP A 196 14.65 -29.22 -30.53
C ASP A 196 14.45 -30.52 -31.34
N LYS A 197 13.23 -31.10 -31.32
CA LYS A 197 12.87 -32.26 -32.16
C LYS A 197 12.93 -31.95 -33.67
N SER A 198 12.81 -30.67 -34.06
CA SER A 198 12.88 -30.22 -35.46
C SER A 198 14.32 -29.99 -35.93
N ALA A 199 15.25 -29.69 -35.00
CA ALA A 199 16.67 -29.48 -35.26
C ALA A 199 17.49 -30.79 -35.30
N GLN A 200 16.87 -31.91 -34.91
CA GLN A 200 17.52 -33.23 -34.75
C GLN A 200 17.66 -34.00 -36.08
N ARG A 201 18.06 -33.31 -37.16
CA ARG A 201 18.49 -33.90 -38.45
C ARG A 201 20.01 -33.83 -38.67
N ARG A 202 20.81 -33.67 -37.62
CA ARG A 202 22.29 -33.77 -37.71
C ARG A 202 22.81 -34.69 -36.60
N ASP A 203 23.35 -35.82 -37.02
CA ASP A 203 23.81 -36.93 -36.19
C ASP A 203 25.22 -36.66 -35.64
N ASP A 204 25.29 -35.94 -34.52
CA ASP A 204 26.50 -35.99 -33.70
C ASP A 204 26.15 -36.03 -32.20
N ALA A 205 26.70 -37.01 -31.49
CA ALA A 205 26.40 -37.27 -30.08
C ALA A 205 26.88 -36.13 -29.17
N ALA A 206 27.99 -35.46 -29.53
CA ALA A 206 28.48 -34.27 -28.86
C ALA A 206 27.50 -33.08 -28.99
N THR A 207 26.86 -32.92 -30.15
CA THR A 207 25.85 -31.88 -30.40
C THR A 207 24.54 -32.15 -29.64
N LYS A 208 24.16 -33.42 -29.44
CA LYS A 208 23.01 -33.82 -28.59
C LYS A 208 23.27 -33.52 -27.10
N MET A 209 24.51 -33.72 -26.63
CA MET A 209 24.89 -33.44 -25.23
C MET A 209 25.07 -31.93 -24.96
N ILE A 210 25.66 -31.19 -25.90
CA ILE A 210 25.81 -29.73 -25.82
C ILE A 210 24.48 -29.00 -26.03
N GLY A 211 23.60 -29.51 -26.90
CA GLY A 211 22.24 -29.00 -27.10
C GLY A 211 21.37 -29.11 -25.85
N SER A 212 21.43 -30.24 -25.13
CA SER A 212 20.66 -30.43 -23.88
C SER A 212 21.15 -29.56 -22.71
N LEU A 213 22.42 -29.11 -22.72
CA LEU A 213 22.97 -28.16 -21.75
C LEU A 213 22.72 -26.69 -22.13
N LEU A 214 22.79 -26.31 -23.41
CA LEU A 214 22.55 -24.93 -23.88
C LEU A 214 21.08 -24.50 -23.72
N VAL A 215 20.11 -25.42 -23.91
CA VAL A 215 18.67 -25.15 -23.72
C VAL A 215 18.32 -24.84 -22.26
N ARG A 216 19.04 -25.44 -21.30
CA ARG A 216 18.86 -25.20 -19.85
C ARG A 216 19.37 -23.83 -19.39
N VAL A 217 20.26 -23.19 -20.15
CA VAL A 217 20.82 -21.86 -19.82
C VAL A 217 20.00 -20.73 -20.47
N ALA A 218 19.37 -20.97 -21.62
CA ALA A 218 18.54 -19.99 -22.33
C ALA A 218 17.22 -19.61 -21.60
N THR A 219 16.85 -20.34 -20.54
CA THR A 219 15.66 -20.05 -19.73
C THR A 219 15.80 -18.78 -18.88
N ILE A 220 17.04 -18.33 -18.63
CA ILE A 220 17.34 -17.20 -17.73
C ILE A 220 16.97 -15.83 -18.34
N ALA A 221 16.75 -15.72 -19.66
CA ALA A 221 16.79 -14.41 -20.33
C ALA A 221 15.44 -13.69 -20.60
N THR A 222 14.27 -14.30 -20.36
CA THR A 222 12.99 -13.70 -20.86
C THR A 222 11.82 -13.64 -19.88
N GLU A 223 11.96 -14.14 -18.64
CA GLU A 223 10.95 -13.89 -17.61
C GLU A 223 11.32 -12.66 -16.80
N ARG A 224 10.53 -11.59 -16.93
CA ARG A 224 10.58 -10.42 -16.03
C ARG A 224 9.24 -10.22 -15.37
N ALA A 225 9.26 -9.95 -14.08
CA ALA A 225 8.04 -9.52 -13.39
C ALA A 225 7.72 -8.09 -13.80
N ASP A 226 6.43 -7.74 -13.82
CA ASP A 226 6.04 -6.34 -13.98
C ASP A 226 6.40 -5.54 -12.72
N THR A 227 7.47 -4.75 -12.82
CA THR A 227 8.01 -3.90 -11.75
C THR A 227 7.57 -2.43 -11.86
N ARG A 228 6.65 -2.10 -12.78
CA ARG A 228 6.15 -0.72 -12.88
C ARG A 228 5.37 -0.35 -11.61
N SER A 229 5.76 0.74 -10.96
CA SER A 229 5.13 1.29 -9.77
C SER A 229 5.29 2.81 -9.69
N TRP A 230 4.38 3.50 -9.01
CA TRP A 230 4.47 4.94 -8.82
C TRP A 230 5.45 5.28 -7.69
N LEU A 231 6.69 5.60 -8.04
CA LEU A 231 7.79 5.77 -7.09
C LEU A 231 7.81 7.11 -6.33
N THR A 232 7.02 8.09 -6.76
CA THR A 232 6.96 9.44 -6.18
C THR A 232 5.83 9.61 -5.17
N LEU A 233 4.98 8.60 -4.97
CA LEU A 233 4.01 8.62 -3.87
C LEU A 233 4.75 8.59 -2.53
N PRO A 234 4.20 9.22 -1.47
CA PRO A 234 4.77 9.08 -0.14
C PRO A 234 4.64 7.63 0.37
N ALA A 235 5.41 7.29 1.40
CA ALA A 235 5.25 6.01 2.11
C ALA A 235 3.97 6.00 2.96
N ASN A 236 3.65 7.14 3.59
CA ASN A 236 2.41 7.35 4.32
C ASN A 236 1.98 8.82 4.24
N VAL A 237 0.69 9.06 4.42
CA VAL A 237 0.10 10.38 4.55
C VAL A 237 -0.37 10.56 5.98
N GLN A 238 0.06 11.63 6.62
CA GLN A 238 -0.34 11.97 7.98
C GLN A 238 -1.03 13.32 8.02
N LEU A 239 -1.90 13.50 9.00
CA LEU A 239 -2.70 14.70 9.14
C LEU A 239 -2.73 15.14 10.60
N ALA A 240 -2.67 16.45 10.83
CA ALA A 240 -2.96 17.09 12.11
C ALA A 240 -3.94 18.24 11.89
N ARG A 241 -4.78 18.49 12.90
CA ARG A 241 -5.75 19.59 12.91
C ARG A 241 -5.59 20.40 14.18
N LEU A 242 -5.66 21.72 14.06
CA LEU A 242 -5.57 22.63 15.18
C LEU A 242 -6.57 23.78 15.02
N SER A 243 -7.52 23.92 15.95
CA SER A 243 -8.42 25.08 15.97
C SER A 243 -7.76 26.29 16.60
N LEU A 244 -7.84 27.41 15.89
CA LEU A 244 -7.16 28.66 16.20
C LEU A 244 -8.13 29.84 16.01
N PRO A 245 -8.09 30.86 16.87
CA PRO A 245 -8.79 32.11 16.61
C PRO A 245 -8.36 32.73 15.27
N PRO A 246 -9.24 33.46 14.56
CA PRO A 246 -8.87 34.16 13.34
C PRO A 246 -7.70 35.10 13.57
N GLY A 247 -6.70 35.09 12.69
CA GLY A 247 -5.46 35.85 12.86
C GLY A 247 -4.33 35.41 11.95
N SER A 248 -3.20 36.12 12.01
CA SER A 248 -1.96 35.74 11.32
C SER A 248 -1.00 35.10 12.32
N TYR A 249 -0.46 33.93 11.98
CA TYR A 249 0.40 33.15 12.87
C TYR A 249 1.65 32.65 12.17
N ASP A 250 2.74 32.55 12.93
CA ASP A 250 3.91 31.78 12.51
C ASP A 250 3.74 30.34 12.98
N VAL A 251 3.63 29.41 12.02
CA VAL A 251 3.41 27.99 12.29
C VAL A 251 4.75 27.28 12.29
N THR A 252 5.12 26.68 13.41
CA THR A 252 6.34 25.86 13.52
C THR A 252 5.99 24.40 13.36
N VAL A 253 6.67 23.72 12.44
CA VAL A 253 6.52 22.29 12.16
C VAL A 253 7.85 21.59 12.46
N GLU A 254 7.81 20.65 13.39
CA GLU A 254 8.95 19.82 13.78
C GLU A 254 8.72 18.40 13.27
N LEU A 255 9.64 17.90 12.43
CA LEU A 255 9.66 16.50 12.02
C LEU A 255 10.39 15.71 13.10
N LEU A 256 9.72 14.71 13.65
CA LEU A 256 10.21 13.90 14.77
C LEU A 256 10.48 12.47 14.30
N GLY A 257 11.57 11.89 14.79
CA GLY A 257 11.88 10.48 14.60
C GLY A 257 11.09 9.57 15.56
N LYS A 258 11.32 8.26 15.46
CA LYS A 258 10.63 7.26 16.30
C LYS A 258 10.87 7.50 17.80
N ASP A 259 12.07 7.97 18.15
CA ASP A 259 12.46 8.23 19.54
C ASP A 259 12.17 9.67 19.97
N GLN A 260 11.22 10.35 19.29
CA GLN A 260 10.87 11.76 19.51
C GLN A 260 12.04 12.74 19.33
N ASN A 261 13.13 12.30 18.70
CA ASN A 261 14.25 13.14 18.36
C ASN A 261 13.90 14.08 17.20
N LEU A 262 14.30 15.35 17.32
CA LEU A 262 14.09 16.35 16.28
C LEU A 262 14.95 16.04 15.05
N ILE A 263 14.33 15.89 13.89
CA ILE A 263 15.00 15.65 12.60
C ILE A 263 15.15 16.94 11.83
N ALA A 264 14.09 17.73 11.75
CA ALA A 264 14.07 18.99 11.03
C ALA A 264 12.99 19.91 11.58
N THR A 265 13.21 21.21 11.51
CA THR A 265 12.20 22.23 11.83
C THR A 265 11.95 23.09 10.61
N ARG A 266 10.68 23.42 10.36
CA ARG A 266 10.26 24.36 9.33
C ARG A 266 9.27 25.36 9.91
N VAL A 267 9.50 26.64 9.65
CA VAL A 267 8.59 27.71 10.02
C VAL A 267 7.84 28.18 8.77
N TYR A 268 6.52 28.29 8.89
CA TYR A 268 5.65 28.91 7.90
C TYR A 268 5.20 30.26 8.48
N PRO A 269 5.80 31.37 8.05
CA PRO A 269 5.48 32.69 8.60
C PRO A 269 4.14 33.20 8.05
N GLN A 270 3.44 34.01 8.85
CA GLN A 270 2.27 34.80 8.44
C GLN A 270 1.12 33.97 7.83
N VAL A 271 0.89 32.77 8.35
CA VAL A 271 -0.24 31.93 7.96
C VAL A 271 -1.53 32.55 8.49
N THR A 272 -2.40 32.98 7.56
CA THR A 272 -3.68 33.60 7.91
C THR A 272 -4.73 32.53 8.16
N ILE A 273 -5.25 32.49 9.38
CA ILE A 273 -6.40 31.67 9.78
C ILE A 273 -7.66 32.52 9.69
N ARG A 274 -8.68 32.00 9.01
CA ARG A 274 -9.97 32.66 8.82
C ARG A 274 -11.05 31.98 9.65
N GLN A 275 -11.98 32.75 10.19
CA GLN A 275 -13.13 32.25 10.95
C GLN A 275 -13.92 31.20 10.16
N ALA A 276 -14.28 30.10 10.81
CA ALA A 276 -15.08 29.01 10.25
C ALA A 276 -14.53 28.43 8.92
N ARG A 277 -13.23 28.57 8.66
CA ARG A 277 -12.58 28.09 7.44
C ARG A 277 -11.35 27.27 7.76
N LYS A 278 -11.04 26.33 6.85
CA LYS A 278 -9.87 25.47 6.93
C LYS A 278 -8.74 26.10 6.14
N THR A 279 -7.56 26.15 6.77
CA THR A 279 -6.31 26.61 6.15
C THR A 279 -5.40 25.41 6.02
N TYR A 280 -5.01 25.08 4.79
CA TYR A 280 -4.24 23.87 4.51
C TYR A 280 -2.77 24.20 4.34
N LEU A 281 -1.91 23.48 5.06
CA LEU A 281 -0.47 23.44 4.85
C LEU A 281 -0.06 22.02 4.49
N SER A 282 0.90 21.89 3.58
CA SER A 282 1.44 20.59 3.21
C SER A 282 2.97 20.61 3.19
N GLN A 283 3.57 19.50 3.62
CA GLN A 283 4.99 19.27 3.56
C GLN A 283 5.28 17.87 3.02
N HIS A 284 6.27 17.79 2.13
CA HIS A 284 6.84 16.52 1.69
C HIS A 284 8.16 16.30 2.43
N SER A 285 8.31 15.13 3.04
CA SER A 285 9.55 14.70 3.67
C SER A 285 10.17 13.57 2.85
N MET A 286 11.31 13.83 2.23
CA MET A 286 12.06 12.79 1.50
C MET A 286 13.08 12.12 2.43
N PRO A 287 13.33 10.80 2.27
CA PRO A 287 14.41 10.13 2.97
C PRO A 287 15.76 10.68 2.46
N TYR A 288 16.62 11.12 3.38
CA TYR A 288 18.04 11.42 3.16
C TYR A 288 18.92 10.27 3.65
#